data_AF-A0A2A2PZS5-F1
#
_entry.id   AF-A0A2A2PZS5-F1
#
_cell.length_a   1.000
_cell.length_b   1.000
_cell.length_c   1.000
_cell.angle_alpha   90.00
_cell.angle_beta   90.00
_cell.angle_gamma   90.00
#
_symmetry.space_group_name_H-M   'P 1'
#
loop_
_entity.id
_entity.type
_entity.pdbx_description
1 polymer ?
#
loop_
_entity_poly.entity_id
_entity_poly.type
_entity_poly.pdbx_seq_one_letter_code
_entity_poly.pdbx_strand_id
1 'polypeptide(L)'
;MELPADELVLLRDLVKASRQRVLHLTWTDRDGTKRLTAATAAEGAKLQAIAQRLKISREALLRQAAHIPVAPAKPAADPSAPPP
;
A
#
# COMPACT_ATOMS: atom_id res chain seq x y z
N MET A 1 -28.58 -17.49 -3.90
CA MET A 1 -28.05 -16.20 -4.42
C MET A 1 -27.11 -16.58 -5.53
N GLU A 2 -27.53 -16.45 -6.79
CA GLU A 2 -26.74 -16.84 -7.96
C GLU A 2 -25.98 -15.62 -8.45
N LEU A 3 -24.82 -15.38 -7.85
CA LEU A 3 -23.87 -14.37 -8.28
C LEU A 3 -22.87 -15.01 -9.28
N PRO A 4 -22.40 -14.26 -10.29
CA PRO A 4 -21.28 -14.66 -11.13
C PRO A 4 -20.05 -15.07 -10.31
N ALA A 5 -19.24 -16.00 -10.85
CA ALA A 5 -18.09 -16.55 -10.15
C ALA A 5 -17.08 -15.48 -9.70
N ASP A 6 -16.80 -14.48 -10.54
CA ASP A 6 -15.90 -13.37 -10.22
C ASP A 6 -16.40 -12.51 -9.06
N GLU A 7 -17.72 -12.27 -8.99
CA GLU A 7 -18.33 -11.52 -7.88
C GLU A 7 -18.26 -12.31 -6.58
N LEU A 8 -18.46 -13.63 -6.61
CA LEU A 8 -18.28 -14.50 -5.44
C LEU A 8 -16.83 -14.51 -4.96
N VAL A 9 -15.85 -14.50 -5.87
CA VAL A 9 -14.43 -14.41 -5.54
C VAL A 9 -14.11 -13.07 -4.88
N LEU A 10 -14.57 -11.96 -5.47
CA LEU A 10 -14.41 -10.62 -4.90
C LEU A 10 -14.98 -10.56 -3.48
N LEU A 11 -16.21 -11.04 -3.27
CA LEU A 11 -16.85 -11.03 -1.96
C LEU A 11 -16.08 -11.88 -0.94
N ARG A 12 -15.58 -13.04 -1.35
CA ARG A 12 -14.74 -13.88 -0.48
C ARG A 12 -13.44 -13.20 -0.12
N ASP A 13 -12.77 -12.54 -1.07
CA ASP A 13 -11.53 -11.81 -0.80
C ASP A 13 -11.77 -10.55 0.05
N LEU A 14 -12.90 -9.87 -0.12
CA LEU A 14 -13.30 -8.76 0.75
C LEU A 14 -13.52 -9.20 2.19
N VAL A 15 -14.25 -10.30 2.41
CA VAL A 15 -14.44 -10.86 3.76
C VAL A 15 -13.12 -11.33 4.36
N LYS A 16 -12.25 -11.93 3.54
CA LYS A 16 -10.91 -12.34 3.97
C LYS A 16 -10.04 -11.14 4.36
N ALA A 17 -10.05 -10.07 3.56
CA ALA A 17 -9.33 -8.83 3.83
C ALA A 17 -9.84 -8.12 5.09
N SER A 18 -11.16 -8.08 5.30
CA SER A 18 -11.80 -7.50 6.49
C SER A 18 -11.33 -8.16 7.80
N ARG A 19 -11.03 -9.47 7.76
CA ARG A 19 -10.50 -10.22 8.92
C ARG A 19 -9.01 -10.01 9.15
N GLN A 20 -8.29 -9.37 8.22
CA GLN A 20 -6.86 -9.13 8.39
C GLN A 20 -6.64 -7.98 9.36
N ARG A 21 -5.75 -8.19 10.33
CA ARG A 21 -5.32 -7.14 11.23
C ARG A 21 -4.46 -6.13 10.46
N VAL A 22 -5.02 -4.95 10.24
CA VAL A 22 -4.28 -3.80 9.70
C VAL A 22 -3.41 -3.21 10.80
N LEU A 23 -2.12 -3.12 10.52
CA LEU A 23 -1.13 -2.43 11.34
C LEU A 23 -1.06 -0.98 10.89
N HIS A 24 -1.28 -0.06 11.81
CA HIS A 24 -1.09 1.36 11.56
C HIS A 24 0.29 1.79 12.03
N LEU A 25 1.11 2.26 11.10
CA LEU A 25 2.45 2.76 11.37
C LEU A 25 2.42 4.28 11.26
N THR A 26 2.57 4.95 12.40
CA THR A 26 2.75 6.40 12.45
C THR A 26 4.22 6.72 12.19
N TRP A 27 4.52 7.68 11.32
CA TRP A 27 5.87 8.16 11.05
C TRP A 27 5.83 9.64 10.62
N THR A 28 6.99 10.29 10.62
CA THR A 28 7.10 11.69 10.18
C THR A 28 7.79 11.76 8.83
N ASP A 29 7.09 12.34 7.85
CA ASP A 29 7.55 12.55 6.49
C ASP A 29 8.64 13.64 6.40
N ARG A 30 9.28 13.78 5.23
CA ARG A 30 10.34 14.76 4.94
C ARG A 30 9.90 16.21 5.20
N ASP A 31 8.61 16.49 5.00
CA ASP A 31 8.00 17.81 5.18
C ASP A 31 7.58 18.06 6.65
N GLY A 32 7.98 17.19 7.59
CA GLY A 32 7.60 17.28 9.00
C GLY A 32 6.17 16.84 9.30
N THR A 33 5.41 16.43 8.27
CA THR A 33 4.03 15.98 8.41
C THR A 33 3.98 14.59 9.03
N LYS A 34 3.17 14.42 10.09
CA LYS A 34 2.87 13.09 10.63
C LYS A 34 1.96 12.35 9.66
N ARG A 35 2.39 11.18 9.19
CA ARG A 35 1.61 10.29 8.34
C ARG A 35 1.30 8.98 9.05
N LEU A 36 0.18 8.40 8.65
CA LEU A 36 -0.24 7.08 9.07
C LEU A 36 -0.26 6.18 7.84
N THR A 37 0.53 5.11 7.87
CA THR A 37 0.54 4.09 6.81
C THR A 37 -0.14 2.84 7.34
N ALA A 38 -1.19 2.41 6.66
CA ALA A 38 -1.83 1.11 6.89
C ALA A 38 -1.01 0.01 6.18
N ALA A 39 -0.70 -1.06 6.90
CA ALA A 39 -0.01 -2.22 6.37
C ALA A 39 -0.68 -3.50 6.88
N THR A 40 -0.76 -4.52 6.03
CA THR A 40 -1.15 -5.87 6.47
C THR A 40 -0.07 -6.48 7.38
N ALA A 41 -0.40 -7.55 8.10
CA ALA A 41 0.58 -8.28 8.91
C ALA A 41 1.79 -8.77 8.08
N ALA A 42 1.55 -9.22 6.84
CA ALA A 42 2.61 -9.67 5.94
C ALA A 42 3.53 -8.52 5.50
N GLU A 43 2.95 -7.37 5.15
CA GLU A 43 3.72 -6.17 4.82
C GLU A 43 4.50 -5.64 6.02
N GLY A 44 3.89 -5.64 7.21
CA GLY A 44 4.55 -5.28 8.46
C GLY A 44 5.76 -6.16 8.77
N ALA A 45 5.66 -7.48 8.53
CA ALA A 45 6.76 -8.42 8.69
C ALA A 45 7.89 -8.15 7.69
N LYS A 46 7.57 -7.91 6.41
CA LYS A 46 8.57 -7.52 5.39
C LYS A 46 9.26 -6.21 5.75
N LEU A 47 8.49 -5.22 6.19
CA LEU A 47 9.00 -3.91 6.58
C LEU A 47 9.92 -4.03 7.80
N GLN A 48 9.57 -4.86 8.78
CA GLN A 48 10.43 -5.18 9.92
C GLN A 48 11.72 -5.88 9.47
N ALA A 49 11.66 -6.85 8.56
CA ALA A 49 12.84 -7.55 8.07
C ALA A 49 13.82 -6.60 7.36
N ILE A 50 13.32 -5.67 6.55
CA ILE A 50 14.14 -4.64 5.89
C ILE A 50 14.75 -3.70 6.94
N ALA A 51 13.95 -3.24 7.90
CA ALA A 51 14.39 -2.36 8.98
C ALA A 51 15.52 -3.00 9.81
N GLN A 52 15.39 -4.28 10.16
CA GLN A 52 16.43 -5.06 10.84
C GLN A 52 17.70 -5.18 10.01
N ARG A 53 17.58 -5.50 8.71
CA ARG A 53 18.73 -5.61 7.80
C ARG A 53 19.52 -4.31 7.70
N LEU A 54 18.82 -3.18 7.69
CA LEU A 54 19.42 -1.85 7.61
C LEU A 54 19.78 -1.26 8.98
N LYS A 55 19.46 -1.96 10.08
CA LYS A 55 19.65 -1.51 11.47
C LYS A 55 19.00 -0.14 11.76
N ILE A 56 17.84 0.13 11.17
CA ILE A 56 17.06 1.35 11.36
C ILE A 56 15.66 1.05 11.87
N SER A 57 14.99 2.05 12.43
CA SER A 57 13.59 1.95 12.84
C SER A 57 12.65 1.87 11.64
N ARG A 58 11.48 1.25 11.82
CA ARG A 58 10.41 1.19 10.79
C ARG A 58 10.00 2.57 10.29
N GLU A 59 9.94 3.56 11.17
CA GLU A 59 9.63 4.96 10.81
C GLU A 59 10.73 5.59 9.96
N ALA A 60 11.99 5.33 10.28
CA ALA A 60 13.13 5.83 9.51
C ALA A 60 13.18 5.18 8.12
N LEU A 61 12.85 3.89 8.04
CA LEU A 61 12.70 3.19 6.77
C LEU A 61 11.58 3.79 5.91
N LEU A 62 10.42 4.10 6.48
CA LEU A 62 9.32 4.75 5.76
C LEU A 62 9.71 6.15 5.29
N ARG A 63 10.41 6.92 6.13
CA ARG A 63 10.96 8.22 5.74
C ARG A 63 11.93 8.09 4.57
N GLN A 64 12.85 7.13 4.62
CA GLN A 64 13.78 6.89 3.52
C GLN A 64 13.05 6.44 2.25
N ALA A 65 12.02 5.61 2.38
CA ALA A 65 11.20 5.17 1.26
C ALA A 65 10.46 6.34 0.58
N ALA A 66 10.10 7.38 1.32
CA ALA A 66 9.51 8.60 0.76
C ALA A 66 10.45 9.39 -0.19
N HIS A 67 11.75 9.10 -0.18
CA HIS A 67 12.71 9.64 -1.14
C HIS A 67 12.85 8.81 -2.42
N ILE A 68 12.25 7.62 -2.49
CA ILE A 68 12.30 6.79 -3.69
C ILE A 68 11.43 7.48 -4.75
N PRO A 69 11.99 7.90 -5.89
CA PRO A 69 11.22 8.55 -6.93
C PRO A 69 10.18 7.56 -7.45
N VAL A 70 8.91 7.91 -7.29
CA VAL A 70 7.82 7.20 -7.96
C VAL A 70 7.91 7.63 -9.41
N ALA A 71 8.32 6.71 -10.30
CA ALA A 71 8.22 6.96 -11.73
C ALA A 71 6.78 7.44 -12.00
N PRO A 72 6.59 8.56 -12.73
CA PRO A 72 5.26 9.04 -13.02
C PRO A 72 4.50 7.89 -13.66
N ALA A 73 3.41 7.46 -13.01
CA ALA A 73 2.51 6.50 -13.61
C ALA A 73 2.12 7.11 -14.96
N LYS A 74 2.53 6.45 -16.05
CA LYS A 74 2.16 6.86 -17.41
C LYS A 74 0.65 7.09 -17.37
N PRO A 75 0.14 8.30 -17.64
CA PRO A 75 -1.31 8.52 -17.60
C PRO A 75 -1.93 7.46 -18.51
N ALA A 76 -2.81 6.64 -17.94
CA ALA A 76 -3.59 5.70 -18.71
C ALA A 76 -4.28 6.52 -19.80
N ALA A 77 -3.93 6.26 -21.07
CA ALA A 77 -4.51 6.96 -22.19
C ALA A 77 -6.03 6.82 -22.08
N ASP A 78 -6.71 7.93 -21.88
CA ASP A 78 -8.16 8.00 -21.82
C ASP A 78 -8.70 7.53 -23.19
N PRO A 79 -9.45 6.43 -23.28
CA PRO A 79 -9.92 5.88 -24.55
C PRO A 79 -11.04 6.71 -25.20
N SER A 80 -11.36 7.91 -24.69
CA SER A 80 -12.51 8.70 -25.13
C SER A 80 -12.19 9.96 -25.95
N ALA A 81 -10.94 10.18 -26.39
CA ALA A 81 -10.62 11.32 -27.24
C ALA A 81 -10.91 11.01 -28.73
N PRO A 82 -11.83 11.74 -29.41
CA PRO A 82 -12.07 11.54 -30.83
C PRO A 82 -10.90 12.09 -31.67
N PRO A 83 -10.56 11.45 -32.81
CA PRO A 83 -9.49 11.93 -33.69
C PRO A 83 -9.89 13.23 -34.43
N PRO A 84 -8.90 14.02 -34.88
CA PRO A 84 -9.12 15.26 -35.64
C PRO A 84 -9.67 15.02 -37.05
#